data_AF-A0A933WS10-F1
#
_entry.id   AF-A0A933WS10-F1
#
_cell.length_a   1.000
_cell.length_b   1.000
_cell.length_c   1.000
_cell.angle_alpha   90.00
_cell.angle_beta   90.00
_cell.angle_gamma   90.00
#
_symmetry.space_group_name_H-M   'P 1'
#
loop_
_entity.id
_entity.type
_entity.pdbx_description
1 polymer ?
#
loop_
_entity_poly.entity_id
_entity_poly.type
_entity_poly.pdbx_seq_one_letter_code
_entity_poly.pdbx_strand_id
1 'polypeptide(L)'
;MSLTRKERLEELGLWPAWRRRDVAQPQVAQAPSPASMHLRQGVHERGYLPHLKAEGGIYFVTFRLADSLPAEALARLESLPVEQRSEKVNSLLDQGSGVCWLARPEIAEMVRDVLLAETVHSRLHAWVVMPNHVHALIEPLGGTTLSDVLQRTKSISAHRANQVLGLEGAFWQRETYDHLIRDQQDFNQHLEYIRMNPERAGLVAAGQAYSLFGAAHAGEGACATKANAGATGSVPNLDWDALYAAIRSCTRCPLHQSRSQAVPGVGDRHAEWLFVGEAPGAEEDRQGEPFVGQAGKLLDAMLAAIRLRRGENVFIANVLKSRPPANRDPEPAEVAACLPYLERQIELIRPKLIVALGRFAAQSLLSTDTAIGKLRGRVHAYQGVPMVVTYHPAYLLRNPADKAKVWEDLVLAVRTMDDLKRSPIT
;
A
#
# COMPACT_ATOMS: atom_id res chain seq x y z
N MET A 1 56.06 6.78 6.14
CA MET A 1 54.87 6.02 6.62
C MET A 1 53.68 6.54 5.83
N SER A 2 52.85 5.66 5.25
CA SER A 2 51.71 6.13 4.46
C SER A 2 50.67 6.74 5.39
N LEU A 3 50.20 7.94 5.05
CA LEU A 3 49.14 8.60 5.81
C LEU A 3 47.92 7.67 5.86
N THR A 4 47.42 7.46 7.07
CA THR A 4 46.19 6.72 7.29
C THR A 4 45.04 7.41 6.54
N ARG A 5 43.99 6.66 6.23
CA ARG A 5 42.81 7.20 5.55
C ARG A 5 42.20 8.39 6.32
N LYS A 6 42.35 8.42 7.64
CA LYS A 6 41.91 9.51 8.52
C LYS A 6 42.72 10.79 8.26
N GLU A 7 44.04 10.70 8.31
CA GLU A 7 44.93 11.86 8.15
C GLU A 7 44.76 12.52 6.77
N ARG A 8 44.57 11.71 5.71
CA ARG A 8 44.25 12.21 4.37
C ARG A 8 42.91 12.96 4.29
N LEU A 9 41.93 12.58 5.09
CA LEU A 9 40.61 13.22 5.08
C LEU A 9 40.58 14.50 5.94
N GLU A 10 41.43 14.59 6.96
CA GLU A 10 41.61 15.78 7.79
C GLU A 10 42.35 16.89 7.04
N GLU A 11 43.43 16.58 6.31
CA GLU A 11 44.15 17.56 5.45
C GLU A 11 43.27 18.15 4.34
N LEU A 12 42.34 17.36 3.81
CA LEU A 12 41.43 17.80 2.75
C LEU A 12 40.20 18.55 3.27
N GLY A 13 40.05 18.75 4.58
CA GLY A 13 38.87 19.39 5.17
C GLY A 13 37.58 18.56 5.03
N LEU A 14 37.68 17.27 4.72
CA LEU A 14 36.57 16.35 4.48
C LEU A 14 36.27 15.45 5.68
N TRP A 15 36.93 15.67 6.82
CA TRP A 15 36.67 14.93 8.04
C TRP A 15 35.35 15.37 8.71
N PRO A 16 34.37 14.47 8.90
CA PRO A 16 33.03 14.87 9.31
C PRO A 16 32.99 15.51 10.71
N ALA A 17 32.37 16.68 10.81
CA ALA A 17 32.32 17.49 12.04
C ALA A 17 31.70 16.75 13.24
N TRP A 18 30.79 15.79 13.00
CA TRP A 18 30.12 15.00 14.03
C TRP A 18 31.01 13.95 14.72
N ARG A 19 32.24 13.70 14.23
CA ARG A 19 33.23 12.84 14.89
C ARG A 19 34.16 13.57 15.86
N ARG A 20 34.01 14.89 16.02
CA ARG A 20 34.73 15.66 17.05
C ARG A 20 34.06 15.38 18.39
N ARG A 21 34.62 14.45 19.16
CA ARG A 21 34.13 14.13 20.52
C ARG A 21 34.57 15.25 21.46
N ASP A 22 33.76 16.29 21.56
CA ASP A 22 33.73 17.23 22.70
C ASP A 22 32.50 18.15 22.54
N VAL A 23 31.30 17.62 22.79
CA VAL A 23 30.14 18.46 23.13
C VAL A 23 29.27 17.71 24.14
N ALA A 24 28.95 18.39 25.24
CA ALA A 24 28.19 17.92 26.39
C ALA A 24 26.79 17.38 26.04
N GLN A 25 26.30 16.45 26.87
CA GLN A 25 24.98 15.84 26.75
C GLN A 25 23.86 16.91 26.83
N PRO A 26 22.90 16.95 25.89
CA PRO A 26 21.71 17.77 26.06
C PRO A 26 20.69 17.05 26.95
N GLN A 27 20.11 17.82 27.87
CA GLN A 27 19.01 17.44 28.73
C GLN A 27 17.78 16.99 27.93
N VAL A 28 17.07 15.99 28.46
CA VAL A 28 15.83 15.45 27.93
C VAL A 28 14.74 16.52 28.00
N ALA A 29 14.45 17.15 26.87
CA ALA A 29 13.23 17.94 26.69
C ALA A 29 12.09 17.00 26.29
N GLN A 30 10.91 17.20 26.91
CA GLN A 30 9.68 16.51 26.56
C GLN A 30 9.37 16.64 25.07
N ALA A 31 8.98 15.53 24.45
CA ALA A 31 8.69 15.46 23.03
C ALA A 31 7.49 16.37 22.66
N PRO A 32 7.58 17.17 21.58
CA PRO A 32 6.43 17.88 21.07
C PRO A 32 5.45 16.89 20.41
N SER A 33 4.16 17.18 20.54
CA SER A 33 3.06 16.54 19.80
C SER A 33 3.34 16.57 18.29
N PRO A 34 2.96 15.55 17.48
CA PRO A 34 3.36 15.39 16.07
C PRO A 34 2.64 16.33 15.10
N ALA A 35 2.42 17.58 15.51
CA ALA A 35 1.89 18.66 14.72
C ALA A 35 3.01 19.63 14.33
N SER A 36 3.94 19.20 13.46
CA SER A 36 4.71 20.04 12.53
C SER A 36 5.94 19.30 11.98
N MET A 37 5.78 18.42 10.98
CA MET A 37 6.91 17.91 10.21
C MET A 37 6.86 18.50 8.80
N HIS A 38 7.54 19.64 8.63
CA HIS A 38 7.88 20.16 7.31
C HIS A 38 8.93 19.25 6.67
N LEU A 39 8.47 18.24 5.92
CA LEU A 39 9.33 17.39 5.09
C LEU A 39 9.97 18.23 3.97
N ARG A 40 11.27 18.52 4.08
CA ARG A 40 12.05 19.09 2.98
C ARG A 40 12.34 17.98 1.97
N GLN A 41 11.68 18.05 0.81
CA GLN A 41 11.77 17.06 -0.27
C GLN A 41 13.04 17.28 -1.11
N GLY A 42 13.81 16.22 -1.33
CA GLY A 42 14.89 16.17 -2.31
C GLY A 42 14.92 14.80 -2.98
N VAL A 43 14.55 14.74 -4.27
CA VAL A 43 14.69 13.54 -5.10
C VAL A 43 16.10 13.55 -5.70
N HIS A 44 16.87 12.50 -5.46
CA HIS A 44 18.17 12.30 -6.12
C HIS A 44 18.18 10.95 -6.84
N GLU A 45 18.55 10.98 -8.12
CA GLU A 45 18.71 9.81 -8.97
C GLU A 45 20.19 9.40 -9.08
N ARG A 46 20.48 8.15 -8.71
CA ARG A 46 21.63 7.39 -9.23
C ARG A 46 21.19 5.95 -9.54
N GLY A 47 20.41 5.79 -10.60
CA GLY A 47 20.39 4.58 -11.41
C GLY A 47 19.59 3.36 -10.95
N TYR A 48 19.00 3.31 -9.76
CA TYR A 48 18.02 2.27 -9.35
C TYR A 48 16.92 2.89 -8.46
N LEU A 49 15.73 2.25 -8.46
CA LEU A 49 14.42 2.61 -7.85
C LEU A 49 14.40 3.87 -6.93
N PRO A 50 13.47 4.82 -7.14
CA PRO A 50 13.44 6.05 -6.35
C PRO A 50 13.06 5.78 -4.88
N HIS A 51 14.03 5.96 -3.99
CA HIS A 51 13.79 5.96 -2.55
C HIS A 51 13.40 7.37 -2.07
N LEU A 52 12.25 7.51 -1.42
CA LEU A 52 11.86 8.74 -0.74
C LEU A 52 12.70 8.91 0.54
N LYS A 53 13.61 9.87 0.53
CA LYS A 53 14.40 10.25 1.72
C LYS A 53 13.56 11.21 2.57
N ALA A 54 13.26 10.81 3.80
CA ALA A 54 12.73 11.68 4.84
C ALA A 54 13.71 11.66 6.01
N GLU A 55 14.40 12.78 6.27
CA GLU A 55 15.21 12.90 7.48
C GLU A 55 14.31 12.80 8.71
N GLY A 56 14.66 11.90 9.65
CA GLY A 56 13.88 11.64 10.86
C GLY A 56 12.63 10.78 10.65
N GLY A 57 12.49 10.10 9.51
CA GLY A 57 11.41 9.14 9.27
C GLY A 57 11.63 7.80 9.97
N ILE A 58 10.55 7.17 10.45
CA ILE A 58 10.56 5.76 10.88
C ILE A 58 10.26 4.89 9.66
N TYR A 59 10.96 3.79 9.49
CA TYR A 59 10.82 2.90 8.33
C TYR A 59 10.56 1.47 8.77
N PHE A 60 9.55 0.84 8.19
CA PHE A 60 9.44 -0.62 8.20
C PHE A 60 10.35 -1.21 7.14
N VAL A 61 11.13 -2.22 7.49
CA VAL A 61 12.07 -2.87 6.58
C VAL A 61 12.00 -4.38 6.66
N THR A 62 12.24 -5.02 5.52
CA THR A 62 12.43 -6.47 5.39
C THR A 62 13.74 -6.77 4.68
N PHE A 63 14.63 -7.51 5.33
CA PHE A 63 15.85 -8.06 4.71
C PHE A 63 15.86 -9.58 4.83
N ARG A 64 16.29 -10.25 3.76
CA ARG A 64 16.04 -11.68 3.50
C ARG A 64 17.34 -12.42 3.19
N LEU A 65 17.45 -13.68 3.62
CA LEU A 65 18.60 -14.53 3.25
C LEU A 65 18.71 -14.65 1.74
N ALA A 66 19.93 -14.75 1.21
CA ALA A 66 20.22 -14.64 -0.22
C ALA A 66 19.38 -15.59 -1.09
N ASP A 67 19.10 -16.78 -0.59
CA ASP A 67 18.40 -17.88 -1.25
C ASP A 67 16.98 -18.11 -0.72
N SER A 68 16.46 -17.26 0.18
CA SER A 68 15.10 -17.38 0.73
C SER A 68 14.01 -17.28 -0.34
N LEU A 69 14.39 -16.85 -1.55
CA LEU A 69 13.64 -16.95 -2.79
C LEU A 69 14.58 -17.56 -3.84
N PRO A 70 14.62 -18.89 -4.01
CA PRO A 70 15.49 -19.54 -4.98
C PRO A 70 15.26 -19.02 -6.40
N ALA A 71 16.26 -19.09 -7.29
CA ALA A 71 16.14 -18.60 -8.67
C ALA A 71 14.94 -19.21 -9.41
N GLU A 72 14.62 -20.48 -9.15
CA GLU A 72 13.42 -21.13 -9.69
C GLU A 72 12.11 -20.56 -9.12
N ALA A 73 12.10 -20.20 -7.84
CA ALA A 73 10.95 -19.52 -7.23
C ALA A 73 10.80 -18.10 -7.78
N LEU A 74 11.91 -17.38 -7.99
CA LEU A 74 11.93 -16.06 -8.65
C LEU A 74 11.46 -16.14 -10.10
N ALA A 75 11.92 -17.13 -10.88
CA ALA A 75 11.45 -17.34 -12.25
C ALA A 75 9.94 -17.67 -12.30
N ARG A 76 9.44 -18.45 -11.33
CA ARG A 76 8.00 -18.69 -11.15
C ARG A 76 7.26 -17.43 -10.69
N LEU A 77 7.87 -16.58 -9.87
CA LEU A 77 7.30 -15.28 -9.49
C LEU A 77 7.25 -14.32 -10.68
N GLU A 78 8.24 -14.35 -11.57
CA GLU A 78 8.27 -13.55 -12.78
C GLU A 78 7.22 -13.98 -13.80
N SER A 79 6.88 -15.26 -13.84
CA SER A 79 5.76 -15.76 -14.65
C SER A 79 4.40 -15.51 -14.01
N LEU A 80 4.35 -15.24 -12.70
CA LEU A 80 3.13 -14.85 -12.01
C LEU A 80 2.77 -13.38 -12.32
N PRO A 81 1.46 -13.07 -12.37
CA PRO A 81 0.99 -11.69 -12.40
C PRO A 81 1.62 -10.88 -11.26
N VAL A 82 2.07 -9.66 -11.54
CA VAL A 82 2.75 -8.77 -10.58
C VAL A 82 2.02 -8.68 -9.23
N GLU A 83 0.69 -8.75 -9.29
CA GLU A 83 -0.23 -8.60 -8.17
C GLU A 83 -0.18 -9.79 -7.21
N GLN A 84 0.14 -10.99 -7.73
CA GLN A 84 0.30 -12.22 -6.95
C GLN A 84 1.73 -12.39 -6.40
N ARG A 85 2.69 -11.59 -6.89
CA ARG A 85 4.10 -11.76 -6.52
C ARG A 85 4.35 -11.45 -5.05
N SER A 86 3.74 -10.42 -4.48
CA SER A 86 3.99 -10.04 -3.08
C SER A 86 3.42 -11.06 -2.09
N GLU A 87 2.21 -11.56 -2.33
CA GLU A 87 1.62 -12.63 -1.52
C GLU A 87 2.40 -13.92 -1.67
N LYS A 88 2.79 -14.27 -2.90
CA LYS A 88 3.57 -15.48 -3.14
C LYS A 88 4.95 -15.38 -2.50
N VAL A 89 5.59 -14.20 -2.50
CA VAL A 89 6.85 -13.94 -1.78
C VAL A 89 6.65 -14.12 -0.28
N ASN A 90 5.64 -13.50 0.33
CA ASN A 90 5.40 -13.65 1.77
C ASN A 90 5.08 -15.11 2.14
N SER A 91 4.25 -15.78 1.36
CA SER A 91 3.94 -17.20 1.53
C SER A 91 5.18 -18.09 1.42
N LEU A 92 6.10 -17.82 0.48
CA LEU A 92 7.35 -18.56 0.37
C LEU A 92 8.26 -18.31 1.58
N LEU A 93 8.29 -17.08 2.08
CA LEU A 93 9.08 -16.73 3.26
C LEU A 93 8.52 -17.40 4.52
N ASP A 94 7.21 -17.34 4.75
CA ASP A 94 6.51 -17.97 5.88
C ASP A 94 6.61 -19.50 5.85
N GLN A 95 6.67 -20.09 4.64
CA GLN A 95 6.89 -21.52 4.44
C GLN A 95 8.37 -21.94 4.62
N GLY A 96 9.27 -20.99 4.91
CA GLY A 96 10.69 -21.30 5.08
C GLY A 96 11.40 -21.68 3.79
N SER A 97 11.00 -21.10 2.65
CA SER A 97 11.68 -21.32 1.37
C SER A 97 13.16 -20.90 1.43
N GLY A 98 13.99 -21.60 0.67
CA GLY A 98 15.46 -21.49 0.76
C GLY A 98 16.01 -22.11 2.04
N VAL A 99 17.24 -21.78 2.38
CA VAL A 99 17.80 -22.12 3.68
C VAL A 99 17.15 -21.28 4.78
N CYS A 100 17.03 -21.90 5.94
CA CYS A 100 16.54 -21.25 7.16
C CYS A 100 17.69 -21.08 8.16
N TRP A 101 18.78 -20.41 7.77
CA TRP A 101 19.93 -20.24 8.66
C TRP A 101 19.58 -19.50 9.96
N LEU A 102 18.58 -18.62 9.92
CA LEU A 102 18.09 -17.90 11.10
C LEU A 102 17.15 -18.75 11.96
N ALA A 103 16.83 -20.00 11.58
CA ALA A 103 16.20 -20.96 12.49
C ALA A 103 17.20 -21.51 13.52
N ARG A 104 18.51 -21.39 13.26
CA ARG A 104 19.55 -21.77 14.23
C ARG A 104 19.66 -20.69 15.30
N PRO A 105 19.45 -21.00 16.60
CA PRO A 105 19.44 -19.99 17.66
C PRO A 105 20.72 -19.15 17.70
N GLU A 106 21.89 -19.77 17.56
CA GLU A 106 23.19 -19.07 17.57
C GLU A 106 23.33 -18.00 16.46
N ILE A 107 22.67 -18.18 15.32
CA ILE A 107 22.71 -17.25 14.19
C ILE A 107 21.61 -16.20 14.33
N ALA A 108 20.41 -16.62 14.76
CA ALA A 108 19.29 -15.72 15.00
C ALA A 108 19.60 -14.70 16.10
N GLU A 109 20.19 -15.17 17.20
CA GLU A 109 20.65 -14.35 18.33
C GLU A 109 21.76 -13.40 17.91
N MET A 110 22.71 -13.85 17.09
CA MET A 110 23.74 -12.98 16.53
C MET A 110 23.14 -11.85 15.68
N VAL A 111 22.16 -12.15 14.81
CA VAL A 111 21.49 -11.14 13.98
C VAL A 111 20.71 -10.15 14.85
N ARG A 112 19.99 -10.64 15.86
CA ARG A 112 19.36 -9.81 16.90
C ARG A 112 20.39 -8.88 17.55
N ASP A 113 21.52 -9.41 18.01
CA ASP A 113 22.51 -8.63 18.75
C ASP A 113 23.14 -7.54 17.88
N VAL A 114 23.33 -7.80 16.58
CA VAL A 114 23.77 -6.78 15.61
C VAL A 114 22.72 -5.69 15.43
N LEU A 115 21.43 -6.03 15.39
CA LEU A 115 20.33 -5.05 15.32
C LEU A 115 20.26 -4.19 16.58
N LEU A 116 20.36 -4.82 17.74
CA LEU A 116 20.32 -4.14 19.04
C LEU A 116 21.56 -3.29 19.31
N ALA A 117 22.70 -3.59 18.69
CA ALA A 117 23.94 -2.82 18.84
C ALA A 117 23.96 -1.51 18.01
N GLU A 118 23.07 -1.36 17.03
CA GLU A 118 23.05 -0.20 16.09
C GLU A 118 22.33 1.03 16.68
N THR A 119 22.59 1.34 17.95
CA THR A 119 21.89 2.40 18.72
C THR A 119 22.44 3.82 18.45
N VAL A 120 23.68 3.91 17.94
CA VAL A 120 24.32 5.20 17.67
C VAL A 120 23.74 5.88 16.43
N HIS A 121 23.38 5.09 15.42
CA HIS A 121 22.94 5.59 14.12
C HIS A 121 21.46 5.31 13.85
N SER A 122 20.78 4.53 14.69
CA SER A 122 19.36 4.26 14.53
C SER A 122 18.66 3.99 15.84
N ARG A 123 17.35 4.23 15.87
CA ARG A 123 16.45 3.76 16.91
C ARG A 123 15.64 2.59 16.35
N LEU A 124 15.71 1.45 17.03
CA LEU A 124 14.96 0.25 16.69
C LEU A 124 13.70 0.18 17.55
N HIS A 125 12.53 0.31 16.91
CA HIS A 125 11.24 0.38 17.58
C HIS A 125 10.63 -0.98 17.83
N ALA A 126 10.73 -1.86 16.83
CA ALA A 126 10.33 -3.25 16.92
C ALA A 126 11.09 -4.10 15.90
N TRP A 127 11.24 -5.38 16.19
CA TRP A 127 11.89 -6.32 15.28
C TRP A 127 11.43 -7.74 15.54
N VAL A 128 11.55 -8.57 14.51
CA VAL A 128 11.38 -10.02 14.60
C VAL A 128 12.36 -10.70 13.66
N VAL A 129 13.10 -11.69 14.17
CA VAL A 129 13.95 -12.56 13.36
C VAL A 129 13.16 -13.80 13.00
N MET A 130 12.85 -13.96 11.72
CA MET A 130 12.17 -15.12 11.16
C MET A 130 13.21 -16.11 10.59
N PRO A 131 12.87 -17.38 10.37
CA PRO A 131 13.82 -18.43 9.94
C PRO A 131 14.70 -18.11 8.72
N ASN A 132 14.21 -17.29 7.79
CA ASN A 132 14.93 -16.90 6.55
C ASN A 132 14.89 -15.40 6.24
N HIS A 133 14.32 -14.57 7.11
CA HIS A 133 14.23 -13.12 6.92
C HIS A 133 14.06 -12.38 8.26
N VAL A 134 14.13 -11.06 8.22
CA VAL A 134 13.93 -10.20 9.39
C VAL A 134 13.00 -9.06 9.01
N HIS A 135 12.07 -8.73 9.91
CA HIS A 135 11.31 -7.49 9.86
C HIS A 135 11.74 -6.55 10.99
N ALA A 136 11.86 -5.26 10.69
CA ALA A 136 12.22 -4.26 11.68
C ALA A 136 11.55 -2.90 11.41
N LEU A 137 11.26 -2.17 12.48
CA LEU A 137 10.91 -0.75 12.45
C LEU A 137 12.11 0.07 12.91
N ILE A 138 12.72 0.81 11.99
CA ILE A 138 13.99 1.52 12.17
C ILE A 138 13.79 3.00 11.89
N GLU A 139 14.25 3.84 12.81
CA GLU A 139 14.34 5.29 12.63
C GLU A 139 15.82 5.68 12.55
N PRO A 140 16.34 6.11 11.40
CA PRO A 140 17.72 6.57 11.28
C PRO A 140 17.96 7.85 12.07
N LEU A 141 19.09 7.92 12.79
CA LEU A 141 19.46 9.04 13.67
C LEU A 141 20.75 9.72 13.20
N GLY A 142 21.01 10.93 13.71
CA GLY A 142 22.30 11.60 13.56
C GLY A 142 22.71 11.91 12.12
N GLY A 143 21.74 12.17 11.23
CA GLY A 143 21.97 12.45 9.81
C GLY A 143 22.38 11.24 8.97
N THR A 144 22.28 10.03 9.53
CA THR A 144 22.47 8.79 8.76
C THR A 144 21.20 8.41 8.01
N THR A 145 21.37 7.75 6.86
CA THR A 145 20.24 7.28 6.05
C THR A 145 19.86 5.84 6.40
N LEU A 146 18.63 5.45 6.08
CA LEU A 146 18.21 4.05 6.18
C LEU A 146 19.15 3.10 5.44
N SER A 147 19.63 3.50 4.25
CA SER A 147 20.56 2.70 3.46
C SER A 147 21.89 2.48 4.19
N ASP A 148 22.41 3.51 4.87
CA ASP A 148 23.67 3.40 5.65
C ASP A 148 23.50 2.48 6.86
N VAL A 149 22.33 2.50 7.50
CA VAL A 149 22.00 1.61 8.63
C VAL A 149 21.90 0.18 8.12
N LEU A 150 21.08 -0.07 7.10
CA LEU A 150 20.88 -1.41 6.53
C LEU A 150 22.18 -2.01 5.97
N GLN A 151 23.02 -1.21 5.30
CA GLN A 151 24.31 -1.69 4.77
C GLN A 151 25.22 -2.17 5.90
N ARG A 152 25.31 -1.42 7.00
CA ARG A 152 26.13 -1.80 8.17
C ARG A 152 25.60 -3.04 8.86
N THR A 153 24.31 -3.04 9.21
CA THR A 153 23.65 -4.17 9.86
C THR A 153 23.81 -5.44 9.03
N LYS A 154 23.54 -5.39 7.71
CA LYS A 154 23.68 -6.54 6.80
C LYS A 154 25.14 -6.98 6.64
N SER A 155 26.09 -6.05 6.54
CA SER A 155 27.51 -6.40 6.36
C SER A 155 28.10 -7.08 7.59
N ILE A 156 27.81 -6.57 8.80
CA ILE A 156 28.33 -7.13 10.06
C ILE A 156 27.72 -8.50 10.32
N SER A 157 26.39 -8.62 10.19
CA SER A 157 25.69 -9.90 10.40
C SER A 157 26.08 -10.95 9.37
N ALA A 158 26.20 -10.58 8.08
CA ALA A 158 26.64 -11.50 7.04
C ALA A 158 28.05 -12.06 7.29
N HIS A 159 28.99 -11.20 7.69
CA HIS A 159 30.36 -11.63 7.94
C HIS A 159 30.44 -12.64 9.10
N ARG A 160 29.76 -12.34 10.21
CA ARG A 160 29.71 -13.22 11.38
C ARG A 160 28.98 -14.54 11.08
N ALA A 161 27.86 -14.48 10.37
CA ALA A 161 27.09 -15.68 10.00
C ALA A 161 27.86 -16.60 9.06
N ASN A 162 28.52 -16.03 8.03
CA ASN A 162 29.35 -16.82 7.12
C ASN A 162 30.55 -17.47 7.83
N GLN A 163 31.15 -16.80 8.82
CA GLN A 163 32.23 -17.38 9.62
C GLN A 163 31.76 -18.59 10.44
N VAL A 164 30.58 -18.51 11.07
CA VAL A 164 29.99 -19.61 11.85
C VAL A 164 29.53 -20.76 10.95
N LEU A 165 29.00 -20.44 9.77
CA LEU A 165 28.49 -21.43 8.81
C LEU A 165 29.57 -22.01 7.89
N GLY A 166 30.78 -21.45 7.87
CA GLY A 166 31.84 -21.84 6.93
C GLY A 166 31.48 -21.57 5.47
N LEU A 167 30.68 -20.53 5.20
CA LEU A 167 30.18 -20.20 3.86
C LEU A 167 31.04 -19.13 3.17
N GLU A 168 31.22 -19.27 1.86
CA GLU A 168 31.74 -18.23 0.98
C GLU A 168 30.60 -17.69 0.11
N GLY A 169 30.43 -16.36 0.05
CA GLY A 169 29.40 -15.70 -0.77
C GLY A 169 28.39 -14.85 0.01
N ALA A 170 27.26 -14.55 -0.62
CA ALA A 170 26.25 -13.64 -0.08
C ALA A 170 25.35 -14.32 0.95
N PHE A 171 25.30 -13.78 2.18
CA PHE A 171 24.39 -14.23 3.23
C PHE A 171 22.99 -13.61 3.11
N TRP A 172 22.93 -12.31 2.77
CA TRP A 172 21.69 -11.57 2.55
C TRP A 172 21.47 -11.30 1.05
N GLN A 173 20.22 -11.18 0.62
CA GLN A 173 19.89 -10.61 -0.68
C GLN A 173 20.41 -9.17 -0.79
N ARG A 174 20.75 -8.71 -1.99
CA ARG A 174 21.23 -7.32 -2.20
C ARG A 174 20.12 -6.31 -1.89
N GLU A 175 18.94 -6.52 -2.43
CA GLU A 175 17.80 -5.61 -2.26
C GLU A 175 17.09 -5.83 -0.92
N THR A 176 16.46 -4.77 -0.41
CA THR A 176 15.63 -4.76 0.79
C THR A 176 14.30 -4.13 0.47
N TYR A 177 13.25 -4.58 1.12
CA TYR A 177 11.97 -3.89 1.07
C TYR A 177 11.93 -2.85 2.20
N ASP A 178 11.53 -1.62 1.89
CA ASP A 178 11.36 -0.54 2.87
C ASP A 178 10.05 0.24 2.64
N HIS A 179 9.42 0.65 3.75
CA HIS A 179 8.21 1.47 3.78
C HIS A 179 8.35 2.56 4.85
N LEU A 180 8.24 3.83 4.44
CA LEU A 180 8.26 4.97 5.36
C LEU A 180 6.94 5.06 6.12
N ILE A 181 7.03 4.98 7.45
CA ILE A 181 5.92 5.14 8.39
C ILE A 181 5.46 6.60 8.39
N ARG A 182 4.17 6.78 8.16
CA ARG A 182 3.60 8.11 7.86
C ARG A 182 2.86 8.73 9.04
N ASP A 183 2.40 7.91 9.98
CA ASP A 183 1.67 8.32 11.16
C ASP A 183 1.69 7.23 12.25
N GLN A 184 1.09 7.52 13.40
CA GLN A 184 1.05 6.61 14.56
C GLN A 184 0.25 5.33 14.28
N GLN A 185 -0.74 5.36 13.40
CA GLN A 185 -1.55 4.20 13.07
C GLN A 185 -0.77 3.25 12.15
N ASP A 186 -0.06 3.79 11.16
CA ASP A 186 0.89 3.09 10.30
C ASP A 186 2.01 2.44 11.14
N PHE A 187 2.52 3.17 12.14
CA PHE A 187 3.47 2.65 13.11
C PHE A 187 2.91 1.45 13.88
N ASN A 188 1.73 1.58 14.49
CA ASN A 188 1.10 0.53 15.28
C ASN A 188 0.76 -0.70 14.43
N GLN A 189 0.38 -0.52 13.16
CA GLN A 189 0.08 -1.62 12.25
C GLN A 189 1.32 -2.43 11.90
N HIS A 190 2.44 -1.76 11.62
CA HIS A 190 3.70 -2.46 11.37
C HIS A 190 4.28 -3.08 12.64
N LEU A 191 4.09 -2.45 13.79
CA LEU A 191 4.42 -3.01 15.09
C LEU A 191 3.66 -4.32 15.34
N GLU A 192 2.35 -4.32 15.08
CA GLU A 192 1.49 -5.49 15.22
C GLU A 192 1.81 -6.57 14.18
N TYR A 193 2.13 -6.19 12.94
CA TYR A 193 2.59 -7.12 11.90
C TYR A 193 3.87 -7.86 12.31
N ILE A 194 4.84 -7.13 12.89
CA ILE A 194 6.07 -7.70 13.44
C ILE A 194 5.74 -8.65 14.59
N ARG A 195 4.82 -8.27 15.49
CA ARG A 195 4.40 -9.07 16.63
C ARG A 195 3.72 -10.38 16.24
N MET A 196 2.84 -10.34 15.24
CA MET A 196 2.00 -11.48 14.84
C MET A 196 2.67 -12.41 13.83
N ASN A 197 3.81 -12.02 13.27
CA ASN A 197 4.51 -12.80 12.25
C ASN A 197 4.89 -14.22 12.71
N PRO A 198 5.48 -14.41 13.91
CA PRO A 198 5.83 -15.74 14.40
C PRO A 198 4.62 -16.67 14.53
N GLU A 199 3.48 -16.15 15.01
CA GLU A 199 2.24 -16.91 15.11
C GLU A 199 1.70 -17.29 13.72
N ARG A 200 1.71 -16.35 12.77
CA ARG A 200 1.28 -16.60 11.37
C ARG A 200 2.11 -17.64 10.66
N ALA A 201 3.42 -17.63 10.91
CA ALA A 201 4.35 -18.63 10.37
C ALA A 201 4.30 -19.97 11.14
N GLY A 202 3.45 -20.10 12.17
CA GLY A 202 3.33 -21.32 12.96
C GLY A 202 4.55 -21.62 13.84
N LEU A 203 5.41 -20.62 14.11
CA LEU A 203 6.62 -20.79 14.93
C LEU A 203 6.31 -20.83 16.43
N VAL A 204 5.18 -20.25 16.84
CA VAL A 204 4.67 -20.26 18.21
C VAL A 204 3.14 -20.40 18.18
N ALA A 205 2.56 -20.98 19.23
CA ALA A 205 1.11 -21.01 19.37
C ALA A 205 0.56 -19.61 19.65
N ALA A 206 -0.72 -19.39 19.31
CA ALA A 206 -1.37 -18.10 19.52
C ALA A 206 -1.24 -17.63 20.98
N GLY A 207 -0.68 -16.42 21.17
CA GLY A 207 -0.45 -15.83 22.48
C GLY A 207 0.82 -16.29 23.22
N GLN A 208 1.67 -17.14 22.63
CA GLN A 208 2.97 -17.50 23.20
C GLN A 208 4.06 -16.48 22.84
N ALA A 209 4.92 -16.18 23.81
CA ALA A 209 6.05 -15.29 23.61
C ALA A 209 7.08 -15.91 22.65
N TYR A 210 7.49 -15.14 21.64
CA TYR A 210 8.57 -15.51 20.73
C TYR A 210 9.87 -14.83 21.18
N SER A 211 10.90 -15.61 21.52
CA SER A 211 12.16 -15.11 22.10
C SER A 211 13.00 -14.26 21.13
N LEU A 212 12.67 -14.30 19.84
CA LEU A 212 13.30 -13.53 18.77
C LEU A 212 12.39 -12.37 18.29
N PHE A 213 11.56 -11.84 19.18
CA PHE A 213 10.76 -10.64 19.01
C PHE A 213 11.07 -9.63 20.13
N GLY A 214 11.09 -8.34 19.79
CA GLY A 214 11.19 -7.26 20.79
C GLY A 214 10.53 -5.97 20.31
N ALA A 215 9.88 -5.24 21.22
CA ALA A 215 9.25 -3.94 20.97
C ALA A 215 9.47 -2.99 22.16
N ALA A 216 9.81 -1.73 21.90
CA ALA A 216 10.10 -0.73 22.93
C ALA A 216 8.84 -0.04 23.51
N HIS A 217 7.65 -0.26 22.92
CA HIS A 217 6.38 0.36 23.32
C HIS A 217 5.32 -0.71 23.64
N ALA A 218 5.33 -1.24 24.87
CA ALA A 218 4.24 -2.05 25.40
C ALA A 218 3.62 -1.31 26.61
N GLY A 219 2.45 -0.70 26.41
CA GLY A 219 1.69 0.00 27.44
C GLY A 219 0.20 0.07 27.08
N GLU A 220 -0.58 -0.80 27.73
CA GLU A 220 -2.02 -0.79 28.08
C GLU A 220 -3.06 -0.11 27.18
N GLY A 221 -4.09 -0.87 26.80
CA GLY A 221 -5.33 -0.31 26.23
C GLY A 221 -6.31 -1.34 25.66
N ALA A 222 -6.77 -2.30 26.48
CA ALA A 222 -7.90 -3.16 26.12
C ALA A 222 -9.23 -2.40 26.30
N CYS A 223 -10.11 -2.43 25.30
CA CYS A 223 -11.54 -2.21 25.53
C CYS A 223 -12.36 -3.06 24.55
N ALA A 224 -13.12 -3.99 25.11
CA ALA A 224 -14.06 -4.84 24.40
C ALA A 224 -15.45 -4.20 24.41
N THR A 225 -16.20 -4.32 23.31
CA THR A 225 -17.66 -4.38 23.35
C THR A 225 -18.20 -5.30 22.24
N LYS A 226 -19.00 -6.28 22.65
CA LYS A 226 -19.90 -7.09 21.81
C LYS A 226 -21.21 -6.33 21.51
N ALA A 227 -21.97 -6.87 20.55
CA ALA A 227 -23.36 -6.61 20.13
C ALA A 227 -23.47 -5.78 18.83
N ASN A 228 -24.32 -6.07 17.84
CA ASN A 228 -25.44 -7.01 17.74
C ASN A 228 -25.67 -7.39 16.26
N ALA A 229 -26.24 -8.57 16.00
CA ALA A 229 -26.65 -9.01 14.67
C ALA A 229 -28.05 -8.47 14.30
N GLY A 230 -28.22 -8.01 13.05
CA GLY A 230 -29.52 -8.00 12.36
C GLY A 230 -29.95 -6.68 11.70
N ALA A 231 -30.03 -6.67 10.36
CA ALA A 231 -31.16 -6.14 9.57
C ALA A 231 -30.90 -6.31 8.06
N THR A 232 -31.41 -7.40 7.48
CA THR A 232 -31.55 -7.63 6.03
C THR A 232 -32.82 -6.98 5.51
N GLY A 233 -32.73 -5.72 5.04
CA GLY A 233 -33.71 -5.13 4.12
C GLY A 233 -33.28 -5.37 2.66
N SER A 234 -34.23 -5.52 1.73
CA SER A 234 -33.91 -5.64 0.31
C SER A 234 -33.37 -4.30 -0.23
N VAL A 235 -32.15 -4.32 -0.78
CA VAL A 235 -31.45 -3.13 -1.32
C VAL A 235 -32.27 -2.28 -2.33
N PRO A 236 -33.18 -2.83 -3.17
CA PRO A 236 -33.87 -2.06 -4.21
C PRO A 236 -34.74 -0.88 -3.73
N ASN A 237 -35.17 -0.86 -2.47
CA ASN A 237 -36.11 0.16 -1.97
C ASN A 237 -35.46 1.21 -1.05
N LEU A 238 -34.14 1.22 -0.93
CA LEU A 238 -33.44 2.14 -0.03
C LEU A 238 -33.39 3.55 -0.63
N ASP A 239 -33.73 4.57 0.16
CA ASP A 239 -33.38 5.96 -0.17
C ASP A 239 -31.88 6.21 0.07
N TRP A 240 -31.39 7.43 -0.20
CA TRP A 240 -29.96 7.73 -0.11
C TRP A 240 -29.34 7.47 1.27
N ASP A 241 -30.04 7.86 2.33
CA ASP A 241 -29.48 7.80 3.67
C ASP A 241 -29.53 6.36 4.19
N ALA A 242 -30.62 5.64 3.91
CA ALA A 242 -30.73 4.21 4.17
C ALA A 242 -29.73 3.39 3.35
N LEU A 243 -29.46 3.78 2.10
CA LEU A 243 -28.48 3.14 1.23
C LEU A 243 -27.06 3.31 1.78
N TYR A 244 -26.69 4.52 2.22
CA TYR A 244 -25.38 4.78 2.80
C TYR A 244 -25.20 4.04 4.13
N ALA A 245 -26.23 4.03 4.97
CA ALA A 245 -26.23 3.26 6.21
C ALA A 245 -26.04 1.76 5.93
N ALA A 246 -26.78 1.21 4.97
CA ALA A 246 -26.68 -0.19 4.57
C ALA A 246 -25.31 -0.54 4.00
N ILE A 247 -24.67 0.35 3.21
CA ILE A 247 -23.32 0.12 2.71
C ILE A 247 -22.30 0.12 3.86
N ARG A 248 -22.39 1.07 4.79
CA ARG A 248 -21.45 1.20 5.92
C ARG A 248 -21.49 -0.01 6.85
N SER A 249 -22.68 -0.57 7.10
CA SER A 249 -22.86 -1.75 7.96
C SER A 249 -22.87 -3.09 7.23
N CYS A 250 -22.69 -3.10 5.90
CA CYS A 250 -22.85 -4.31 5.07
C CYS A 250 -21.89 -5.45 5.45
N THR A 251 -22.41 -6.65 5.68
CA THR A 251 -21.61 -7.87 5.93
C THR A 251 -21.78 -8.96 4.86
N ARG A 252 -22.33 -8.60 3.68
CA ARG A 252 -22.75 -9.54 2.62
C ARG A 252 -21.62 -10.30 1.91
N CYS A 253 -20.37 -9.87 2.04
CA CYS A 253 -19.20 -10.57 1.50
C CYS A 253 -17.99 -10.45 2.46
N PRO A 254 -16.95 -11.30 2.32
CA PRO A 254 -15.81 -11.33 3.24
C PRO A 254 -15.06 -10.00 3.39
N LEU A 255 -15.14 -9.10 2.41
CA LEU A 255 -14.47 -7.80 2.43
C LEU A 255 -14.86 -6.90 3.61
N HIS A 256 -16.00 -7.15 4.27
CA HIS A 256 -16.35 -6.42 5.48
C HIS A 256 -15.42 -6.68 6.66
N GLN A 257 -14.70 -7.80 6.65
CA GLN A 257 -13.81 -8.21 7.74
C GLN A 257 -12.47 -7.49 7.69
N SER A 258 -12.04 -7.06 6.49
CA SER A 258 -10.73 -6.47 6.24
C SER A 258 -10.75 -4.96 5.96
N ARG A 259 -11.91 -4.40 5.60
CA ARG A 259 -12.06 -2.96 5.34
C ARG A 259 -12.02 -2.15 6.64
N SER A 260 -11.45 -0.95 6.57
CA SER A 260 -11.51 0.03 7.66
C SER A 260 -12.84 0.79 7.60
N GLN A 261 -13.15 1.35 6.43
CA GLN A 261 -14.43 1.99 6.16
C GLN A 261 -14.99 1.49 4.84
N ALA A 262 -16.31 1.30 4.80
CA ALA A 262 -16.98 1.17 3.51
C ALA A 262 -16.90 2.51 2.76
N VAL A 263 -16.84 2.44 1.44
CA VAL A 263 -16.75 3.59 0.54
C VAL A 263 -18.00 3.61 -0.35
N PRO A 264 -19.08 4.27 0.07
CA PRO A 264 -20.33 4.28 -0.69
C PRO A 264 -20.17 4.92 -2.07
N GLY A 265 -19.46 6.03 -2.15
CA GLY A 265 -19.43 6.93 -3.31
C GLY A 265 -19.53 8.38 -2.84
N VAL A 266 -19.17 9.33 -3.69
CA VAL A 266 -19.26 10.77 -3.38
C VAL A 266 -19.61 11.57 -4.63
N GLY A 267 -20.37 12.64 -4.44
CA GLY A 267 -20.66 13.61 -5.49
C GLY A 267 -22.10 14.10 -5.46
N ASP A 268 -22.51 14.71 -6.57
CA ASP A 268 -23.87 15.23 -6.75
C ASP A 268 -24.87 14.08 -6.88
N ARG A 269 -25.88 14.04 -6.00
CA ARG A 269 -26.94 13.01 -6.00
C ARG A 269 -27.86 13.10 -7.23
N HIS A 270 -27.77 14.17 -8.02
CA HIS A 270 -28.47 14.37 -9.30
C HIS A 270 -27.50 14.50 -10.48
N ALA A 271 -26.27 13.97 -10.34
CA ALA A 271 -25.25 14.07 -11.38
C ALA A 271 -25.70 13.46 -12.72
N GLU A 272 -25.47 14.21 -13.80
CA GLU A 272 -25.61 13.68 -15.16
C GLU A 272 -24.45 12.75 -15.53
N TRP A 273 -23.29 12.89 -14.87
CA TRP A 273 -22.09 12.10 -15.09
C TRP A 273 -21.81 11.17 -13.91
N LEU A 274 -21.77 9.86 -14.18
CA LEU A 274 -21.34 8.86 -13.20
C LEU A 274 -20.02 8.23 -13.61
N PHE A 275 -18.99 8.35 -12.77
CA PHE A 275 -17.71 7.67 -12.95
C PHE A 275 -17.64 6.45 -12.03
N VAL A 276 -17.37 5.28 -12.61
CA VAL A 276 -17.35 4.00 -11.90
C VAL A 276 -15.97 3.38 -11.98
N GLY A 277 -15.29 3.25 -10.83
CA GLY A 277 -14.07 2.46 -10.68
C GLY A 277 -14.34 1.05 -10.19
N GLU A 278 -13.26 0.33 -9.90
CA GLU A 278 -13.28 -1.08 -9.52
C GLU A 278 -13.58 -1.28 -8.03
N ALA A 279 -12.67 -0.83 -7.17
CA ALA A 279 -12.73 -1.02 -5.73
C ALA A 279 -11.95 0.09 -5.01
N PRO A 280 -12.22 0.32 -3.70
CA PRO A 280 -11.43 1.24 -2.90
C PRO A 280 -9.98 0.75 -2.77
N GLY A 281 -9.03 1.67 -2.89
CA GLY A 281 -7.64 1.45 -2.52
C GLY A 281 -7.41 1.73 -1.03
N ALA A 282 -6.15 1.67 -0.60
CA ALA A 282 -5.78 1.85 0.80
C ALA A 282 -6.16 3.23 1.37
N GLU A 283 -6.10 4.28 0.54
CA GLU A 283 -6.43 5.64 0.97
C GLU A 283 -7.94 5.82 1.05
N GLU A 284 -8.65 5.28 0.07
CA GLU A 284 -10.11 5.30 0.00
C GLU A 284 -10.73 4.54 1.18
N ASP A 285 -10.20 3.35 1.51
CA ASP A 285 -10.63 2.55 2.67
C ASP A 285 -10.43 3.28 4.00
N ARG A 286 -9.36 4.07 4.12
CA ARG A 286 -9.09 4.86 5.33
C ARG A 286 -10.04 6.03 5.46
N GLN A 287 -10.26 6.77 4.37
CA GLN A 287 -11.03 8.01 4.37
C GLN A 287 -12.54 7.78 4.21
N GLY A 288 -12.97 6.61 3.71
CA GLY A 288 -14.37 6.35 3.40
C GLY A 288 -14.87 7.01 2.11
N GLU A 289 -13.95 7.57 1.30
CA GLU A 289 -14.26 8.31 0.07
C GLU A 289 -13.51 7.72 -1.14
N PRO A 290 -14.14 7.66 -2.33
CA PRO A 290 -13.54 7.03 -3.50
C PRO A 290 -12.55 7.98 -4.19
N PHE A 291 -11.49 7.43 -4.78
CA PHE A 291 -10.51 8.16 -5.57
C PHE A 291 -9.91 9.37 -4.82
N VAL A 292 -9.30 9.14 -3.66
CA VAL A 292 -8.59 10.16 -2.85
C VAL A 292 -7.07 10.01 -2.92
N GLY A 293 -6.56 8.85 -3.38
CA GLY A 293 -5.14 8.61 -3.60
C GLY A 293 -4.55 9.28 -4.86
N GLN A 294 -3.36 8.85 -5.29
CA GLN A 294 -2.71 9.37 -6.51
C GLN A 294 -3.55 9.16 -7.78
N ALA A 295 -4.22 8.00 -7.87
CA ALA A 295 -5.17 7.72 -8.94
C ALA A 295 -6.35 8.71 -8.92
N GLY A 296 -6.78 9.12 -7.73
CA GLY A 296 -7.79 10.14 -7.53
C GLY A 296 -7.38 11.53 -8.00
N LYS A 297 -6.17 11.97 -7.66
CA LYS A 297 -5.62 13.24 -8.16
C LYS A 297 -5.54 13.28 -9.68
N LEU A 298 -5.19 12.16 -10.31
CA LEU A 298 -5.20 12.06 -11.77
C LEU A 298 -6.64 12.07 -12.33
N LEU A 299 -7.59 11.42 -11.66
CA LEU A 299 -9.00 11.51 -12.04
C LEU A 299 -9.51 12.96 -11.96
N ASP A 300 -9.17 13.69 -10.90
CA ASP A 300 -9.54 15.11 -10.77
C ASP A 300 -8.95 15.95 -11.91
N ALA A 301 -7.70 15.68 -12.32
CA ALA A 301 -7.10 16.31 -13.50
C ALA A 301 -7.80 15.92 -14.82
N MET A 302 -8.24 14.67 -14.96
CA MET A 302 -9.03 14.20 -16.11
C MET A 302 -10.39 14.90 -16.18
N LEU A 303 -11.08 15.03 -15.06
CA LEU A 303 -12.34 15.77 -14.95
C LEU A 303 -12.15 17.23 -15.35
N ALA A 304 -11.12 17.89 -14.80
CA ALA A 304 -10.82 19.28 -15.12
C ALA A 304 -10.54 19.50 -16.62
N ALA A 305 -9.88 18.55 -17.29
CA ALA A 305 -9.58 18.61 -18.72
C ALA A 305 -10.85 18.62 -19.60
N ILE A 306 -11.95 18.02 -19.12
CA ILE A 306 -13.27 18.06 -19.77
C ILE A 306 -14.25 19.04 -19.08
N ARG A 307 -13.72 20.00 -18.31
CA ARG A 307 -14.47 21.06 -17.64
C ARG A 307 -15.50 20.56 -16.61
N LEU A 308 -15.21 19.42 -15.99
CA LEU A 308 -15.97 18.87 -14.87
C LEU A 308 -15.18 19.04 -13.58
N ARG A 309 -15.90 19.01 -12.45
CA ARG A 309 -15.32 19.03 -11.11
C ARG A 309 -16.05 18.03 -10.22
N ARG A 310 -15.31 17.40 -9.30
CA ARG A 310 -15.90 16.51 -8.30
C ARG A 310 -16.97 17.25 -7.50
N GLY A 311 -18.12 16.62 -7.30
CA GLY A 311 -19.24 17.21 -6.55
C GLY A 311 -20.11 18.18 -7.34
N GLU A 312 -19.74 18.54 -8.57
CA GLU A 312 -20.51 19.43 -9.44
C GLU A 312 -20.96 18.69 -10.69
N ASN A 313 -22.22 18.24 -10.74
CA ASN A 313 -22.77 17.42 -11.82
C ASN A 313 -22.01 16.09 -12.08
N VAL A 314 -21.24 15.63 -11.08
CA VAL A 314 -20.43 14.43 -11.13
C VAL A 314 -20.65 13.62 -9.87
N PHE A 315 -20.89 12.32 -10.04
CA PHE A 315 -20.86 11.33 -8.98
C PHE A 315 -19.77 10.29 -9.27
N ILE A 316 -19.02 9.90 -8.24
CA ILE A 316 -17.91 8.95 -8.35
C ILE A 316 -18.19 7.79 -7.40
N ALA A 317 -18.14 6.57 -7.92
CA ALA A 317 -18.33 5.36 -7.13
C ALA A 317 -17.41 4.24 -7.62
N ASN A 318 -17.39 3.14 -6.88
CA ASN A 318 -16.76 1.89 -7.30
C ASN A 318 -17.82 0.77 -7.37
N VAL A 319 -17.54 -0.28 -8.14
CA VAL A 319 -18.34 -1.52 -8.13
C VAL A 319 -18.34 -2.13 -6.73
N LEU A 320 -17.15 -2.31 -6.15
CA LEU A 320 -17.01 -2.74 -4.75
C LEU A 320 -17.08 -1.54 -3.82
N LYS A 321 -17.72 -1.71 -2.66
CA LYS A 321 -17.81 -0.69 -1.60
C LYS A 321 -16.81 -0.91 -0.47
N SER A 322 -15.90 -1.87 -0.64
CA SER A 322 -14.95 -2.29 0.38
C SER A 322 -13.65 -2.69 -0.30
N ARG A 323 -12.52 -2.36 0.32
CA ARG A 323 -11.19 -2.66 -0.22
C ARG A 323 -10.89 -4.16 -0.16
N PRO A 324 -10.54 -4.80 -1.29
CA PRO A 324 -9.94 -6.12 -1.27
C PRO A 324 -8.63 -6.15 -0.49
N PRO A 325 -8.35 -7.20 0.31
CA PRO A 325 -7.07 -7.36 0.99
C PRO A 325 -5.90 -7.15 0.01
N ALA A 326 -4.88 -6.40 0.44
CA ALA A 326 -3.71 -6.07 -0.39
C ALA A 326 -4.02 -5.38 -1.74
N ASN A 327 -5.24 -4.83 -1.93
CA ASN A 327 -5.74 -4.35 -3.24
C ASN A 327 -5.71 -5.44 -4.32
N ARG A 328 -5.92 -6.71 -3.96
CA ARG A 328 -6.07 -7.78 -4.94
C ARG A 328 -7.27 -7.52 -5.86
N ASP A 329 -7.28 -8.21 -6.98
CA ASP A 329 -8.41 -8.26 -7.89
C ASP A 329 -9.71 -8.70 -7.15
N PRO A 330 -10.87 -8.08 -7.46
CA PRO A 330 -12.16 -8.50 -6.94
C PRO A 330 -12.55 -9.92 -7.36
N GLU A 331 -13.11 -10.69 -6.44
CA GLU A 331 -13.67 -12.00 -6.75
C GLU A 331 -15.10 -11.85 -7.33
N PRO A 332 -15.54 -12.76 -8.23
CA PRO A 332 -16.89 -12.69 -8.81
C PRO A 332 -18.01 -12.67 -7.75
N ALA A 333 -17.85 -13.40 -6.64
CA ALA A 333 -18.82 -13.41 -5.55
C ALA A 333 -18.90 -12.06 -4.81
N GLU A 334 -17.77 -11.35 -4.67
CA GLU A 334 -17.70 -10.02 -4.05
C GLU A 334 -18.37 -8.97 -4.93
N VAL A 335 -18.14 -9.06 -6.24
CA VAL A 335 -18.83 -8.24 -7.24
C VAL A 335 -20.34 -8.48 -7.16
N ALA A 336 -20.79 -9.74 -7.22
CA ALA A 336 -22.22 -10.08 -7.16
C ALA A 336 -22.89 -9.59 -5.86
N ALA A 337 -22.17 -9.60 -4.73
CA ALA A 337 -22.69 -9.11 -3.45
C ALA A 337 -22.79 -7.57 -3.38
N CYS A 338 -21.85 -6.85 -4.00
CA CYS A 338 -21.78 -5.39 -3.95
C CYS A 338 -22.54 -4.67 -5.08
N LEU A 339 -22.67 -5.30 -6.25
CA LEU A 339 -23.28 -4.70 -7.44
C LEU A 339 -24.70 -4.12 -7.18
N PRO A 340 -25.58 -4.76 -6.39
CA PRO A 340 -26.90 -4.19 -6.09
C PRO A 340 -26.86 -2.80 -5.44
N TYR A 341 -25.79 -2.46 -4.71
CA TYR A 341 -25.63 -1.10 -4.17
C TYR A 341 -25.32 -0.08 -5.26
N LEU A 342 -24.50 -0.46 -6.26
CA LEU A 342 -24.20 0.41 -7.39
C LEU A 342 -25.42 0.57 -8.30
N GLU A 343 -26.16 -0.51 -8.57
CA GLU A 343 -27.42 -0.46 -9.32
C GLU A 343 -28.41 0.48 -8.65
N ARG A 344 -28.57 0.38 -7.33
CA ARG A 344 -29.43 1.31 -6.59
C ARG A 344 -28.93 2.75 -6.65
N GLN A 345 -27.62 2.98 -6.65
CA GLN A 345 -27.08 4.33 -6.87
C GLN A 345 -27.41 4.86 -8.26
N ILE A 346 -27.30 4.03 -9.30
CA ILE A 346 -27.64 4.41 -10.68
C ILE A 346 -29.13 4.77 -10.79
N GLU A 347 -30.01 3.97 -10.18
CA GLU A 347 -31.46 4.25 -10.13
C GLU A 347 -31.79 5.58 -9.43
N LEU A 348 -31.09 5.89 -8.34
CA LEU A 348 -31.31 7.14 -7.59
C LEU A 348 -30.75 8.37 -8.31
N ILE A 349 -29.54 8.25 -8.90
CA ILE A 349 -28.86 9.34 -9.61
C ILE A 349 -29.54 9.62 -10.95
N ARG A 350 -29.97 8.57 -11.66
CA ARG A 350 -30.42 8.62 -13.07
C ARG A 350 -29.45 9.38 -13.97
N PRO A 351 -28.17 8.94 -14.05
CA PRO A 351 -27.17 9.64 -14.84
C PRO A 351 -27.51 9.57 -16.33
N LYS A 352 -27.08 10.58 -17.09
CA LYS A 352 -27.19 10.58 -18.55
C LYS A 352 -26.05 9.78 -19.19
N LEU A 353 -24.88 9.73 -18.55
CA LEU A 353 -23.70 9.03 -19.06
C LEU A 353 -22.91 8.38 -17.93
N ILE A 354 -22.47 7.14 -18.17
CA ILE A 354 -21.56 6.41 -17.29
C ILE A 354 -20.16 6.36 -17.92
N VAL A 355 -19.12 6.58 -17.12
CA VAL A 355 -17.73 6.39 -17.52
C VAL A 355 -17.11 5.28 -16.65
N ALA A 356 -16.88 4.12 -17.25
CA ALA A 356 -16.26 2.99 -16.57
C ALA A 356 -14.73 3.08 -16.64
N LEU A 357 -14.10 3.19 -15.46
CA LEU A 357 -12.67 3.36 -15.28
C LEU A 357 -12.01 1.99 -15.06
N GLY A 358 -11.32 1.49 -16.07
CA GLY A 358 -10.55 0.25 -15.97
C GLY A 358 -11.30 -1.01 -16.40
N ARG A 359 -10.55 -2.10 -16.41
CA ARG A 359 -11.01 -3.39 -16.94
C ARG A 359 -12.16 -3.94 -16.11
N PHE A 360 -12.00 -3.98 -14.79
CA PHE A 360 -12.99 -4.59 -13.91
C PHE A 360 -14.32 -3.85 -13.92
N ALA A 361 -14.31 -2.51 -13.78
CA ALA A 361 -15.53 -1.72 -13.86
C ALA A 361 -16.27 -2.00 -15.18
N ALA A 362 -15.56 -2.00 -16.31
CA ALA A 362 -16.16 -2.27 -17.61
C ALA A 362 -16.70 -3.71 -17.74
N GLN A 363 -15.92 -4.71 -17.32
CA GLN A 363 -16.29 -6.13 -17.43
C GLN A 363 -17.45 -6.50 -16.49
N SER A 364 -17.48 -5.95 -15.27
CA SER A 364 -18.56 -6.17 -14.31
C SER A 364 -19.87 -5.54 -14.77
N LEU A 365 -19.83 -4.34 -15.36
CA LEU A 365 -21.03 -3.67 -15.86
C LEU A 365 -21.53 -4.29 -17.18
N LEU A 366 -20.63 -4.62 -18.11
CA LEU A 366 -21.01 -5.20 -19.41
C LEU A 366 -21.22 -6.72 -19.36
N SER A 367 -20.95 -7.37 -18.22
CA SER A 367 -20.98 -8.84 -18.07
C SER A 367 -20.19 -9.55 -19.17
N THR A 368 -18.94 -9.13 -19.38
CA THR A 368 -18.06 -9.65 -20.45
C THR A 368 -16.64 -9.89 -19.94
N ASP A 369 -15.91 -10.81 -20.57
CA ASP A 369 -14.49 -11.06 -20.40
C ASP A 369 -13.62 -10.33 -21.44
N THR A 370 -14.24 -9.54 -22.33
CA THR A 370 -13.56 -8.83 -23.41
C THR A 370 -12.44 -7.93 -22.88
N ALA A 371 -11.26 -7.99 -23.50
CA ALA A 371 -10.13 -7.15 -23.15
C ALA A 371 -10.47 -5.65 -23.29
N ILE A 372 -10.06 -4.85 -22.30
CA ILE A 372 -10.39 -3.42 -22.23
C ILE A 372 -10.02 -2.63 -23.49
N GLY A 373 -8.92 -3.00 -24.15
CA GLY A 373 -8.47 -2.35 -25.39
C GLY A 373 -9.49 -2.44 -26.52
N LYS A 374 -10.31 -3.50 -26.55
CA LYS A 374 -11.43 -3.65 -27.49
C LYS A 374 -12.67 -2.90 -27.02
N LEU A 375 -12.87 -2.72 -25.72
CA LEU A 375 -14.06 -2.05 -25.16
C LEU A 375 -14.00 -0.52 -25.30
N ARG A 376 -12.80 0.07 -25.28
CA ARG A 376 -12.58 1.51 -25.44
C ARG A 376 -12.89 2.04 -26.85
N GLY A 377 -12.98 3.36 -26.99
CA GLY A 377 -13.19 4.04 -28.29
C GLY A 377 -14.59 3.89 -28.90
N ARG A 378 -15.56 3.37 -28.15
CA ARG A 378 -16.97 3.23 -28.57
C ARG A 378 -17.91 3.42 -27.38
N VAL A 379 -19.17 3.73 -27.69
CA VAL A 379 -20.25 3.88 -26.71
C VAL A 379 -20.97 2.54 -26.55
N HIS A 380 -21.15 2.12 -25.30
CA HIS A 380 -21.95 0.96 -24.89
C HIS A 380 -23.22 1.44 -24.19
N ALA A 381 -24.03 0.49 -23.70
CA ALA A 381 -25.16 0.78 -22.84
C ALA A 381 -25.13 -0.10 -21.59
N TYR A 382 -25.47 0.47 -20.44
CA TYR A 382 -25.71 -0.25 -19.21
C TYR A 382 -27.07 0.17 -18.65
N GLN A 383 -28.01 -0.77 -18.55
CA GLN A 383 -29.38 -0.51 -18.11
C GLN A 383 -30.06 0.67 -18.84
N GLY A 384 -29.81 0.80 -20.14
CA GLY A 384 -30.34 1.88 -20.97
C GLY A 384 -29.58 3.21 -20.88
N VAL A 385 -28.61 3.35 -19.98
CA VAL A 385 -27.73 4.52 -19.88
C VAL A 385 -26.51 4.33 -20.79
N PRO A 386 -26.18 5.29 -21.68
CA PRO A 386 -24.94 5.27 -22.44
C PRO A 386 -23.70 5.15 -21.53
N MET A 387 -22.72 4.38 -21.97
CA MET A 387 -21.51 4.13 -21.20
C MET A 387 -20.25 4.18 -22.07
N VAL A 388 -19.24 4.93 -21.62
CA VAL A 388 -17.91 4.96 -22.23
C VAL A 388 -16.92 4.25 -21.31
N VAL A 389 -16.08 3.40 -21.90
CA VAL A 389 -15.02 2.68 -21.18
C VAL A 389 -13.69 3.39 -21.42
N THR A 390 -12.87 3.54 -20.37
CA THR A 390 -11.50 4.04 -20.48
C THR A 390 -10.55 3.34 -19.51
N TYR A 391 -9.25 3.62 -19.57
CA TYR A 391 -8.28 3.05 -18.63
C TYR A 391 -8.43 3.62 -17.23
N HIS A 392 -8.11 2.82 -16.22
CA HIS A 392 -8.11 3.28 -14.83
C HIS A 392 -6.97 4.30 -14.60
N PRO A 393 -7.18 5.37 -13.81
CA PRO A 393 -6.13 6.33 -13.51
C PRO A 393 -4.85 5.70 -12.92
N ALA A 394 -4.99 4.68 -12.06
CA ALA A 394 -3.83 3.95 -11.52
C ALA A 394 -2.98 3.25 -12.59
N TYR A 395 -3.58 2.81 -13.70
CA TYR A 395 -2.85 2.24 -14.83
C TYR A 395 -2.02 3.29 -15.55
N LEU A 396 -2.55 4.52 -15.72
CA LEU A 396 -1.86 5.63 -16.37
C LEU A 396 -0.68 6.17 -15.57
N LEU A 397 -0.73 6.03 -14.24
CA LEU A 397 0.43 6.35 -13.39
C LEU A 397 1.62 5.43 -13.68
N ARG A 398 1.36 4.18 -14.08
CA ARG A 398 2.39 3.21 -14.48
C ARG A 398 2.73 3.28 -15.97
N ASN A 399 1.77 3.70 -16.80
CA ASN A 399 1.89 3.76 -18.26
C ASN A 399 1.51 5.16 -18.78
N PRO A 400 2.36 6.19 -18.58
CA PRO A 400 2.01 7.56 -18.94
C PRO A 400 1.80 7.77 -20.45
N ALA A 401 2.40 6.94 -21.30
CA ALA A 401 2.24 7.01 -22.76
C ALA A 401 0.79 6.78 -23.20
N ASP A 402 0.01 6.02 -22.43
CA ASP A 402 -1.39 5.73 -22.76
C ASP A 402 -2.37 6.86 -22.36
N LYS A 403 -1.87 7.97 -21.79
CA LYS A 403 -2.70 9.15 -21.50
C LYS A 403 -3.38 9.72 -22.74
N ALA A 404 -2.74 9.64 -23.91
CA ALA A 404 -3.34 10.08 -25.17
C ALA A 404 -4.60 9.27 -25.52
N LYS A 405 -4.58 7.95 -25.29
CA LYS A 405 -5.74 7.06 -25.51
C LYS A 405 -6.91 7.39 -24.59
N VAL A 406 -6.61 7.77 -23.34
CA VAL A 406 -7.64 8.18 -22.38
C VAL A 406 -8.23 9.54 -22.74
N TRP A 407 -7.41 10.45 -23.26
CA TRP A 407 -7.91 11.72 -23.80
C TRP A 407 -8.92 11.50 -24.93
N GLU A 408 -8.65 10.58 -25.86
CA GLU A 408 -9.61 10.21 -26.92
C GLU A 408 -10.93 9.68 -26.34
N ASP A 409 -10.87 8.80 -25.33
CA ASP A 409 -12.07 8.26 -24.67
C ASP A 409 -12.87 9.37 -23.94
N LEU A 410 -12.19 10.32 -23.29
CA LEU A 410 -12.84 11.45 -22.62
C LEU A 410 -13.50 12.41 -23.63
N VAL A 411 -12.86 12.66 -24.77
CA VAL A 411 -13.46 13.45 -25.87
C VAL A 411 -14.69 12.75 -26.43
N LEU A 412 -14.67 11.43 -26.58
CA LEU A 412 -15.85 10.65 -26.96
C LEU A 412 -16.97 10.83 -25.93
N ALA A 413 -16.67 10.72 -24.64
CA ALA A 413 -17.65 10.91 -23.58
C ALA A 413 -18.29 12.31 -23.59
N VAL A 414 -17.50 13.36 -23.82
CA VAL A 414 -18.01 14.74 -23.98
C VAL A 414 -18.95 14.86 -25.17
N ARG A 415 -18.56 14.32 -26.34
CA ARG A 415 -19.43 14.33 -27.54
C ARG A 415 -20.74 13.60 -27.28
N THR A 416 -20.69 12.42 -26.67
CA THR A 416 -21.89 11.66 -26.31
C THR A 416 -22.79 12.45 -25.36
N MET A 417 -22.24 13.11 -24.33
CA MET A 417 -23.03 13.95 -23.44
C MET A 417 -23.67 15.13 -24.17
N ASP A 418 -22.94 15.79 -25.06
CA ASP A 418 -23.48 16.90 -25.85
C ASP A 418 -24.66 16.44 -26.72
N ASP A 419 -24.55 15.28 -27.36
CA ASP A 419 -25.62 14.72 -28.19
C ASP A 419 -26.86 14.35 -27.36
N LEU A 420 -26.65 13.81 -26.15
CA LEU A 420 -27.72 13.51 -25.19
C LEU A 420 -28.41 14.77 -24.67
N LYS A 421 -27.71 15.89 -24.56
CA LYS A 421 -28.28 17.19 -24.18
C LYS A 421 -29.05 17.85 -25.32
N ARG A 422 -28.66 17.60 -26.56
CA ARG A 422 -29.30 18.16 -27.77
C ARG A 422 -30.55 17.37 -28.18
N SER A 423 -30.60 16.08 -27.85
CA SER A 423 -31.78 15.25 -28.07
C SER A 423 -32.81 15.57 -26.99
N PRO A 424 -33.94 16.24 -27.30
CA PRO A 424 -35.01 16.42 -26.32
C PRO A 424 -35.54 15.03 -25.98
N ILE A 425 -35.77 14.78 -24.70
CA ILE A 425 -36.49 13.58 -24.24
C ILE A 425 -37.90 13.67 -24.86
N THR A 426 -38.17 12.84 -25.87
CA THR A 426 -39.52 12.66 -26.43
C THR A 426 -40.39 11.90 -25.45
#